data_AF-A0A1H2JBF7-F1
#
_entry.id   AF-A0A1H2JBF7-F1
#
_cell.length_a   1.000
_cell.length_b   1.000
_cell.length_c   1.000
_cell.angle_alpha   90.00
_cell.angle_beta   90.00
_cell.angle_gamma   90.00
#
_symmetry.space_group_name_H-M   'P 1'
#
loop_
_entity.id
_entity.type
_entity.pdbx_description
1 polymer ?
#
loop_
_entity_poly.entity_id
_entity_poly.type
_entity_poly.pdbx_seq_one_letter_code
_entity_poly.pdbx_strand_id
1 'polypeptide(L)'
;MESFVKFMQTGKELVIKTTSQGLDKASEQRWEAAVDSGGRGEYAAALTMLTRLGEDVRSAHGGTPHGPDAAVLSLCRSTTASLLRQGGRHDLAHGLDGLAYGTVAGDDGAGVDHGRIDPVRAARADALIGLAADNLGLLRFRASARLLDRARAQLSGQDGQTPERWASAEPVDWLTHGRCRLRWEWVGAELGLYSGDAAAGLAHAEAADLLVRHLADTSDVPARYRLKTSLIHAAALAGVGETEESAARARGVVVDAGEHGLMPLEWAALSLLAGTGAASASEEKRHRGLRATLIGKGMALTRAE
;
A
#
# COMPACT_ATOMS: atom_id res chain seq x y z
N MET A 1 30.52 -51.85 -8.75
CA MET A 1 29.25 -52.39 -8.21
C MET A 1 29.23 -52.47 -6.68
N GLU A 2 30.23 -51.94 -5.97
CA GLU A 2 30.22 -51.78 -4.50
C GLU A 2 29.89 -50.35 -4.03
N SER A 3 30.05 -49.32 -4.87
CA SER A 3 29.69 -47.93 -4.50
C SER A 3 28.19 -47.64 -4.50
N PHE A 4 27.36 -48.47 -5.15
CA PHE A 4 25.91 -48.23 -5.25
C PHE A 4 25.14 -48.78 -4.04
N VAL A 5 25.69 -49.77 -3.32
CA VAL A 5 25.07 -50.37 -2.13
C VAL A 5 25.28 -49.51 -0.89
N LYS A 6 26.35 -48.70 -0.83
CA LYS A 6 26.64 -47.83 0.32
C LYS A 6 25.71 -46.61 0.41
N PHE A 7 25.02 -46.24 -0.68
CA PHE A 7 24.06 -45.13 -0.69
C PHE A 7 22.71 -45.50 -0.03
N MET A 8 22.36 -46.79 0.02
CA MET A 8 21.06 -47.28 0.54
C MET A 8 21.03 -47.54 2.06
N GLN A 9 22.16 -47.44 2.78
CA GLN A 9 22.24 -47.82 4.21
C GLN A 9 22.41 -46.66 5.20
N THR A 10 22.64 -45.44 4.73
CA THR A 10 22.58 -44.25 5.61
C THR A 10 21.21 -43.62 5.46
N GLY A 11 20.26 -44.05 6.30
CA GLY A 11 18.96 -43.41 6.47
C GLY A 11 19.11 -41.98 7.00
N LYS A 12 19.45 -41.06 6.10
CA LYS A 12 19.18 -39.64 6.29
C LYS A 12 17.80 -39.41 5.70
N GLU A 13 16.81 -39.34 6.58
CA GLU A 13 15.58 -38.63 6.27
C GLU A 13 15.96 -37.33 5.56
N LEU A 14 15.50 -37.19 4.32
CA LEU A 14 15.51 -35.93 3.63
C LEU A 14 14.48 -35.07 4.35
N VAL A 15 14.89 -34.44 5.45
CA VAL A 15 14.17 -33.35 6.07
C VAL A 15 14.14 -32.26 5.02
N ILE A 16 13.05 -32.18 4.27
CA ILE A 16 12.69 -30.99 3.51
C ILE A 16 12.53 -29.92 4.57
N LYS A 17 13.60 -29.14 4.80
CA LYS A 17 13.50 -27.91 5.57
C LYS A 17 12.63 -26.97 4.74
N THR A 18 11.34 -26.96 5.06
CA THR A 18 10.43 -25.91 4.61
C THR A 18 10.92 -24.61 5.24
N THR A 19 11.70 -23.85 4.49
CA THR A 19 12.15 -22.51 4.85
C THR A 19 10.95 -21.57 4.78
N SER A 20 10.08 -21.58 5.77
CA SER A 20 9.01 -20.58 5.93
C SER A 20 9.49 -19.54 6.94
N GLN A 21 10.13 -18.50 6.43
CA GLN A 21 10.46 -17.27 7.17
C GLN A 21 9.85 -16.03 6.49
N GLY A 22 8.81 -16.22 5.69
CA GLY A 22 8.03 -15.18 5.00
C GLY A 22 6.57 -15.60 4.87
N LEU A 23 5.73 -14.77 4.26
CA LEU A 23 4.38 -15.18 3.86
C LEU A 23 4.47 -16.49 3.07
N ASP A 24 3.48 -17.37 3.21
CA ASP A 24 3.35 -18.48 2.27
C ASP A 24 3.33 -17.90 0.85
N LYS A 25 4.28 -18.32 0.01
CA LYS A 25 4.54 -17.69 -1.30
C LYS A 25 3.31 -17.73 -2.21
N ALA A 26 2.48 -18.77 -2.09
CA ALA A 26 1.23 -18.86 -2.83
C ALA A 26 0.18 -17.85 -2.34
N SER A 27 0.13 -17.58 -1.04
CA SER A 27 -0.76 -16.59 -0.44
C SER A 27 -0.32 -15.16 -0.76
N GLU A 28 0.99 -14.90 -0.74
CA GLU A 28 1.59 -13.62 -1.18
C GLU A 28 1.22 -13.29 -2.63
N GLN A 29 1.47 -14.22 -3.56
CA GLN A 29 1.16 -14.03 -4.98
C GLN A 29 -0.34 -13.79 -5.24
N ARG A 30 -1.22 -14.49 -4.50
CA ARG A 30 -2.67 -14.28 -4.59
C ARG A 30 -3.06 -12.89 -4.09
N TRP A 31 -2.45 -12.41 -3.01
CA TRP A 31 -2.68 -11.06 -2.51
C TRP A 31 -2.16 -10.00 -3.50
N GLU A 32 -0.94 -10.15 -4.03
CA GLU A 32 -0.38 -9.25 -5.04
C GLU A 32 -1.25 -9.15 -6.28
N ALA A 33 -1.76 -10.29 -6.78
CA ALA A 33 -2.69 -10.31 -7.92
C ALA A 33 -3.97 -9.52 -7.64
N ALA A 34 -4.49 -9.57 -6.41
CA ALA A 34 -5.64 -8.77 -6.01
C ALA A 34 -5.31 -7.27 -5.94
N VAL A 35 -4.12 -6.92 -5.44
CA VAL A 35 -3.65 -5.52 -5.43
C VAL A 35 -3.49 -4.98 -6.84
N ASP A 36 -2.93 -5.77 -7.76
CA ASP A 36 -2.79 -5.41 -9.18
C ASP A 36 -4.12 -5.27 -9.89
N SER A 37 -5.05 -6.20 -9.64
CA SER A 37 -6.42 -6.13 -10.15
C SER A 37 -7.11 -4.84 -9.70
N GLY A 38 -6.98 -4.47 -8.42
CA GLY A 38 -7.47 -3.21 -7.89
C GLY A 38 -6.80 -1.99 -8.50
N GLY A 39 -5.48 -2.03 -8.68
CA GLY A 39 -4.70 -0.96 -9.33
C GLY A 39 -5.10 -0.71 -10.79
N ARG A 40 -5.54 -1.75 -11.51
CA ARG A 40 -6.10 -1.63 -12.87
C ARG A 40 -7.54 -1.13 -12.90
N GLY A 41 -8.21 -1.01 -11.76
CA GLY A 41 -9.61 -0.59 -11.68
C GLY A 41 -10.63 -1.73 -11.69
N GLU A 42 -10.21 -3.00 -11.61
CA GLU A 42 -11.11 -4.16 -11.54
C GLU A 42 -11.56 -4.43 -10.09
N TYR A 43 -12.24 -3.47 -9.47
CA TYR A 43 -12.53 -3.47 -8.02
C TYR A 43 -13.35 -4.69 -7.57
N ALA A 44 -14.41 -5.05 -8.31
CA ALA A 44 -15.22 -6.22 -7.97
C ALA A 44 -14.41 -7.53 -7.99
N ALA A 45 -13.50 -7.66 -8.96
CA ALA A 45 -12.62 -8.82 -9.07
C ALA A 45 -11.61 -8.85 -7.90
N ALA A 46 -10.95 -7.73 -7.62
CA ALA A 46 -10.01 -7.58 -6.51
C ALA A 46 -10.66 -7.91 -5.16
N LEU A 47 -11.85 -7.35 -4.88
CA LEU A 47 -12.61 -7.62 -3.65
C LEU A 47 -12.97 -9.12 -3.52
N THR A 48 -13.32 -9.77 -4.63
CA THR A 48 -13.60 -11.22 -4.66
C THR A 48 -12.33 -12.03 -4.35
N MET A 49 -11.19 -11.67 -4.94
CA MET A 49 -9.91 -12.33 -4.69
C MET A 49 -9.49 -12.23 -3.22
N LEU A 50 -9.60 -11.03 -2.63
CA LEU A 50 -9.26 -10.78 -1.22
C LEU A 50 -10.18 -11.55 -0.26
N THR A 51 -11.48 -11.62 -0.58
CA THR A 51 -12.46 -12.37 0.23
C THR A 51 -12.11 -13.84 0.26
N ARG A 52 -11.87 -14.45 -0.92
CA ARG A 52 -11.50 -15.87 -1.05
C ARG A 52 -10.19 -16.19 -0.35
N LEU A 53 -9.15 -15.37 -0.55
CA LEU A 53 -7.87 -15.56 0.14
C LEU A 53 -8.05 -15.51 1.66
N GLY A 54 -8.82 -14.56 2.18
CA GLY A 54 -9.11 -14.48 3.60
C GLY A 54 -9.90 -15.68 4.13
N GLU A 55 -10.84 -16.22 3.35
CA GLU A 55 -11.60 -17.44 3.68
C GLU A 55 -10.70 -18.68 3.73
N ASP A 56 -9.80 -18.83 2.76
CA ASP A 56 -8.84 -19.92 2.71
C ASP A 56 -7.93 -19.91 3.94
N VAL A 57 -7.38 -18.74 4.29
CA VAL A 57 -6.53 -18.58 5.49
C VAL A 57 -7.29 -18.97 6.75
N ARG A 58 -8.54 -18.51 6.92
CA ARG A 58 -9.36 -18.88 8.10
C ARG A 58 -9.73 -20.36 8.12
N SER A 59 -9.94 -20.97 6.97
CA SER A 59 -10.28 -22.39 6.86
C SER A 59 -9.09 -23.28 7.21
N ALA A 60 -7.88 -22.88 6.80
CA ALA A 60 -6.66 -23.63 7.07
C ALA A 60 -6.09 -23.40 8.48
N HIS A 61 -6.26 -22.20 9.05
CA HIS A 61 -5.56 -21.78 10.28
C HIS A 61 -6.51 -21.34 11.42
N GLY A 62 -7.82 -21.49 11.24
CA GLY A 62 -8.84 -21.13 12.23
C GLY A 62 -9.22 -19.65 12.24
N GLY A 63 -10.11 -19.27 13.18
CA GLY A 63 -10.65 -17.91 13.28
C GLY A 63 -9.66 -16.85 13.77
N THR A 64 -8.56 -17.28 14.40
CA THR A 64 -7.51 -16.44 14.98
C THR A 64 -6.13 -16.93 14.53
N PRO A 65 -5.75 -16.70 13.26
CA PRO A 65 -4.43 -17.10 12.75
C PRO A 65 -3.31 -16.32 13.45
N HIS A 66 -2.09 -16.85 13.38
CA HIS A 66 -0.87 -16.28 13.96
C HIS A 66 0.25 -16.17 12.92
N GLY A 67 1.29 -15.38 13.22
CA GLY A 67 2.47 -15.21 12.42
C GLY A 67 2.16 -14.75 10.98
N PRO A 68 2.80 -15.36 9.97
CA PRO A 68 2.58 -15.01 8.57
C PRO A 68 1.11 -15.08 8.12
N ASP A 69 0.32 -16.02 8.64
CA ASP A 69 -1.09 -16.18 8.26
C ASP A 69 -1.96 -15.02 8.79
N ALA A 70 -1.66 -14.54 10.00
CA ALA A 70 -2.26 -13.33 10.56
C ALA A 70 -1.91 -12.10 9.71
N ALA A 71 -0.67 -12.02 9.22
CA ALA A 71 -0.23 -10.96 8.33
C ALA A 71 -1.00 -10.98 6.99
N VAL A 72 -1.16 -12.14 6.34
CA VAL A 72 -1.97 -12.27 5.10
C VAL A 72 -3.41 -11.80 5.35
N LEU A 73 -4.05 -12.25 6.42
CA LEU A 73 -5.43 -11.88 6.73
C LEU A 73 -5.57 -10.37 7.01
N SER A 74 -4.61 -9.78 7.71
CA SER A 74 -4.53 -8.33 7.92
C SER A 74 -4.38 -7.58 6.59
N LEU A 75 -3.47 -8.02 5.71
CA LEU A 75 -3.24 -7.42 4.39
C LEU A 75 -4.48 -7.52 3.49
N CYS A 76 -5.22 -8.63 3.55
CA CYS A 76 -6.49 -8.76 2.84
C CYS A 76 -7.47 -7.67 3.28
N ARG A 77 -7.64 -7.51 4.61
CA ARG A 77 -8.54 -6.51 5.21
C ARG A 77 -8.11 -5.08 4.88
N SER A 78 -6.82 -4.74 5.02
CA SER A 78 -6.31 -3.40 4.72
C SER A 78 -6.37 -3.06 3.22
N THR A 79 -6.22 -4.06 2.34
CA THR A 79 -6.38 -3.86 0.90
C THR A 79 -7.85 -3.64 0.53
N THR A 80 -8.77 -4.41 1.13
CA THR A 80 -10.22 -4.16 0.99
C THR A 80 -10.58 -2.75 1.46
N ALA A 81 -10.07 -2.32 2.62
CA ALA A 81 -10.26 -0.96 3.13
C ALA A 81 -9.72 0.10 2.15
N SER A 82 -8.51 -0.09 1.64
CA SER A 82 -7.89 0.80 0.65
C SER A 82 -8.71 0.93 -0.64
N LEU A 83 -9.38 -0.13 -1.10
CA LEU A 83 -10.28 -0.07 -2.25
C LEU A 83 -11.55 0.75 -1.94
N LEU A 84 -12.16 0.55 -0.76
CA LEU A 84 -13.33 1.33 -0.36
C LEU A 84 -13.01 2.82 -0.20
N ARG A 85 -11.88 3.14 0.42
CA ARG A 85 -11.41 4.52 0.61
C ARG A 85 -11.13 5.25 -0.70
N GLN A 86 -10.62 4.56 -1.72
CA GLN A 86 -10.46 5.18 -3.05
C GLN A 86 -11.80 5.63 -3.66
N GLY A 87 -12.92 4.99 -3.28
CA GLY A 87 -14.27 5.44 -3.62
C GLY A 87 -14.85 6.52 -2.68
N GLY A 88 -14.09 6.99 -1.68
CA GLY A 88 -14.55 7.94 -0.66
C GLY A 88 -15.25 7.31 0.54
N ARG A 89 -15.30 5.98 0.64
CA ARG A 89 -15.99 5.25 1.73
C ARG A 89 -15.11 5.04 2.96
N HIS A 90 -14.60 6.14 3.50
CA HIS A 90 -13.74 6.14 4.69
C HIS A 90 -14.45 5.61 5.94
N ASP A 91 -15.78 5.81 6.02
CA ASP A 91 -16.64 5.27 7.07
C ASP A 91 -16.56 3.73 7.18
N LEU A 92 -16.60 3.05 6.03
CA LEU A 92 -16.52 1.60 5.94
C LEU A 92 -15.07 1.10 6.05
N ALA A 93 -14.15 1.79 5.38
CA ALA A 93 -12.72 1.44 5.38
C ALA A 93 -12.16 1.46 6.81
N HIS A 94 -12.54 2.45 7.63
CA HIS A 94 -12.05 2.59 9.00
C HIS A 94 -12.31 1.34 9.86
N GLY A 95 -13.49 0.72 9.73
CA GLY A 95 -13.82 -0.51 10.45
C GLY A 95 -12.95 -1.69 10.01
N LEU A 96 -12.68 -1.81 8.71
CA LEU A 96 -11.85 -2.87 8.15
C LEU A 96 -10.37 -2.70 8.51
N ASP A 97 -9.82 -1.49 8.46
CA ASP A 97 -8.45 -1.22 8.89
C ASP A 97 -8.29 -1.43 10.41
N GLY A 98 -9.34 -1.18 11.20
CA GLY A 98 -9.39 -1.56 12.62
C GLY A 98 -9.35 -3.08 12.85
N LEU A 99 -10.12 -3.84 12.06
CA LEU A 99 -10.06 -5.31 12.07
C LEU A 99 -8.72 -5.84 11.58
N ALA A 100 -8.11 -5.21 10.57
CA ALA A 100 -6.77 -5.54 10.08
C ALA A 100 -5.76 -5.43 11.23
N TYR A 101 -5.72 -4.26 11.90
CA TYR A 101 -4.84 -4.05 13.05
C TYR A 101 -5.11 -5.06 14.17
N GLY A 102 -6.37 -5.31 14.52
CA GLY A 102 -6.74 -6.29 15.55
C GLY A 102 -6.28 -7.72 15.25
N THR A 103 -6.14 -8.09 13.97
CA THR A 103 -5.65 -9.42 13.54
C THR A 103 -4.21 -9.67 13.98
N VAL A 104 -3.39 -8.62 13.98
CA VAL A 104 -1.95 -8.71 14.20
C VAL A 104 -1.53 -8.05 15.52
N ALA A 105 -2.43 -7.35 16.23
CA ALA A 105 -2.10 -6.56 17.42
C ALA A 105 -1.52 -7.37 18.59
N GLY A 106 -1.95 -8.63 18.77
CA GLY A 106 -1.47 -9.53 19.83
C GLY A 106 -0.37 -10.49 19.40
N ASP A 107 0.10 -10.40 18.15
CA ASP A 107 1.07 -11.33 17.60
C ASP A 107 2.48 -10.76 17.67
N ASP A 108 3.27 -11.13 18.68
CA ASP A 108 4.60 -10.55 18.91
C ASP A 108 5.65 -10.89 17.83
N GLY A 109 5.23 -11.51 16.73
CA GLY A 109 6.07 -11.95 15.64
C GLY A 109 6.78 -13.25 16.03
N ALA A 110 7.18 -14.04 15.04
CA ALA A 110 8.20 -15.04 15.30
C ALA A 110 9.47 -14.28 15.66
N GLY A 111 9.93 -14.37 16.91
CA GLY A 111 11.17 -13.72 17.34
C GLY A 111 12.34 -14.20 16.47
N VAL A 112 12.67 -13.46 15.40
CA VAL A 112 13.80 -13.75 14.52
C VAL A 112 14.42 -12.47 13.96
N ASP A 113 15.76 -12.47 14.03
CA ASP A 113 16.81 -11.66 13.39
C ASP A 113 16.67 -10.13 13.31
N HIS A 114 17.63 -9.45 13.96
CA HIS A 114 17.64 -8.03 14.32
C HIS A 114 17.84 -7.03 13.15
N GLY A 115 17.54 -7.42 11.91
CA GLY A 115 17.78 -6.59 10.72
C GLY A 115 16.62 -6.47 9.70
N ARG A 116 15.64 -7.38 9.69
CA ARG A 116 14.52 -7.37 8.72
C ARG A 116 13.18 -7.10 9.40
N ILE A 117 12.31 -6.29 8.78
CA ILE A 117 10.92 -6.18 9.26
C ILE A 117 10.19 -7.48 8.96
N ASP A 118 9.71 -8.14 10.01
CA ASP A 118 8.87 -9.33 9.89
C ASP A 118 7.49 -8.97 9.26
N PRO A 119 6.85 -9.89 8.52
CA PRO A 119 5.55 -9.67 7.88
C PRO A 119 4.43 -9.19 8.82
N VAL A 120 4.38 -9.65 10.07
CA VAL A 120 3.40 -9.23 11.08
C VAL A 120 3.60 -7.76 11.42
N ARG A 121 4.84 -7.36 11.69
CA ARG A 121 5.20 -5.95 11.94
C ARG A 121 4.86 -5.04 10.75
N ALA A 122 5.13 -5.49 9.52
CA ALA A 122 4.73 -4.77 8.32
C ALA A 122 3.20 -4.64 8.19
N ALA A 123 2.46 -5.72 8.44
CA ALA A 123 1.00 -5.71 8.42
C ALA A 123 0.41 -4.78 9.49
N ARG A 124 1.02 -4.73 10.69
CA ARG A 124 0.66 -3.75 11.74
C ARG A 124 0.88 -2.31 11.26
N ALA A 125 2.03 -2.02 10.67
CA ALA A 125 2.34 -0.69 10.14
C ALA A 125 1.34 -0.28 9.05
N ASP A 126 1.07 -1.16 8.08
CA ASP A 126 0.13 -0.90 6.99
C ASP A 126 -1.31 -0.67 7.48
N ALA A 127 -1.78 -1.45 8.46
CA ALA A 127 -3.09 -1.25 9.07
C ALA A 127 -3.19 0.08 9.85
N LEU A 128 -2.12 0.48 10.55
CA LEU A 128 -2.06 1.79 11.23
C LEU A 128 -2.06 2.94 10.22
N ILE A 129 -1.34 2.82 9.11
CA ILE A 129 -1.34 3.80 8.01
C ILE A 129 -2.73 3.87 7.36
N GLY A 130 -3.39 2.73 7.18
CA GLY A 130 -4.78 2.66 6.71
C GLY A 130 -5.75 3.40 7.62
N LEU A 131 -5.73 3.09 8.92
CA LEU A 131 -6.50 3.80 9.95
C LEU A 131 -6.21 5.31 9.96
N ALA A 132 -4.95 5.72 9.76
CA ALA A 132 -4.58 7.13 9.69
C ALA A 132 -5.25 7.81 8.50
N ALA A 133 -5.18 7.19 7.32
CA ALA A 133 -5.79 7.71 6.10
C ALA A 133 -7.32 7.77 6.16
N ASP A 134 -7.98 6.81 6.82
CA ASP A 134 -9.42 6.86 7.02
C ASP A 134 -9.82 7.93 8.03
N ASN A 135 -9.06 8.10 9.11
CA ASN A 135 -9.28 9.23 10.03
C ASN A 135 -9.05 10.57 9.33
N LEU A 136 -8.05 10.67 8.45
CA LEU A 136 -7.83 11.86 7.61
C LEU A 136 -9.04 12.14 6.70
N GLY A 137 -9.55 11.13 5.99
CA GLY A 137 -10.73 11.27 5.14
C GLY A 137 -12.02 11.61 5.90
N LEU A 138 -12.05 11.29 7.19
CA LEU A 138 -13.11 11.70 8.13
C LEU A 138 -12.82 13.04 8.84
N LEU A 139 -11.80 13.78 8.38
CA LEU A 139 -11.35 15.08 8.92
C LEU A 139 -10.88 15.04 10.39
N ARG A 140 -10.46 13.86 10.88
CA ARG A 140 -9.94 13.63 12.23
C ARG A 140 -8.42 13.74 12.25
N PHE A 141 -7.89 14.91 11.88
CA PHE A 141 -6.45 15.13 11.64
C PHE A 141 -5.55 14.73 12.82
N ARG A 142 -5.95 15.04 14.06
CA ARG A 142 -5.19 14.65 15.26
C ARG A 142 -5.09 13.13 15.45
N ALA A 143 -6.16 12.40 15.12
CA ALA A 143 -6.14 10.94 15.19
C ALA A 143 -5.24 10.37 14.09
N SER A 144 -5.33 10.92 12.87
CA SER A 144 -4.43 10.56 11.76
C SER A 144 -2.96 10.75 12.13
N ALA A 145 -2.58 11.93 12.63
CA ALA A 145 -1.21 12.22 13.05
C ALA A 145 -0.67 11.20 14.07
N ARG A 146 -1.44 10.94 15.15
CA ARG A 146 -1.05 9.96 16.19
C ARG A 146 -0.90 8.53 15.64
N LEU A 147 -1.71 8.16 14.64
CA LEU A 147 -1.62 6.85 14.01
C LEU A 147 -0.40 6.76 13.09
N LEU A 148 -0.05 7.83 12.37
CA LEU A 148 1.19 7.92 11.61
C LEU A 148 2.43 7.84 12.51
N ASP A 149 2.42 8.46 13.68
CA ASP A 149 3.51 8.34 14.66
C ASP A 149 3.69 6.89 15.14
N ARG A 150 2.57 6.20 15.41
CA ARG A 150 2.59 4.78 15.80
C ARG A 150 3.08 3.89 14.66
N ALA A 151 2.65 4.16 13.42
CA ALA A 151 3.14 3.44 12.25
C ALA A 151 4.63 3.65 12.05
N ARG A 152 5.13 4.89 12.24
CA ARG A 152 6.56 5.22 12.18
C ARG A 152 7.37 4.36 13.18
N ALA A 153 6.89 4.20 14.40
CA ALA A 153 7.53 3.33 15.39
C ALA A 153 7.54 1.84 14.97
N GLN A 154 6.58 1.39 14.16
CA GLN A 154 6.59 0.05 13.56
C GLN A 154 7.54 -0.06 12.34
N LEU A 155 7.98 1.06 11.77
CA LEU A 155 8.90 1.09 10.64
C LEU A 155 10.35 1.32 11.07
N SER A 156 10.62 1.99 12.20
CA SER A 156 11.97 2.15 12.74
C SER A 156 12.63 0.81 13.06
N GLY A 157 13.91 0.58 12.76
CA GLY A 157 14.62 -0.61 13.26
C GLY A 157 14.68 -0.63 14.80
N GLN A 158 14.98 -1.78 15.42
CA GLN A 158 15.17 -1.85 16.89
C GLN A 158 16.33 -0.99 17.38
N ASP A 159 17.30 -0.69 16.52
CA ASP A 159 18.46 0.17 16.84
C ASP A 159 18.14 1.67 16.92
N GLY A 160 16.86 2.05 16.92
CA GLY A 160 16.45 3.45 16.93
C GLY A 160 16.84 4.20 15.65
N GLN A 161 17.23 3.49 14.59
CA GLN A 161 17.47 4.08 13.28
C GLN A 161 16.18 4.74 12.80
N THR A 162 16.28 6.04 12.61
CA THR A 162 15.15 6.86 12.21
C THR A 162 14.84 6.58 10.73
N PRO A 163 13.55 6.59 10.35
CA PRO A 163 13.14 6.42 8.95
C PRO A 163 13.63 7.52 8.00
N GLU A 164 14.50 8.42 8.41
CA GLU A 164 15.13 9.42 7.56
C GLU A 164 16.54 8.96 7.11
N ARG A 165 17.09 7.89 7.70
CA ARG A 165 18.42 7.34 7.38
C ARG A 165 18.41 6.15 6.41
N TRP A 166 17.26 5.63 6.01
CA TRP A 166 17.17 4.40 5.20
C TRP A 166 17.67 4.55 3.76
N ALA A 167 17.74 5.76 3.21
CA ALA A 167 18.31 6.00 1.87
C ALA A 167 19.81 5.63 1.76
N SER A 168 20.42 5.16 2.87
CA SER A 168 21.81 4.73 2.97
C SER A 168 21.99 3.28 3.45
N ALA A 169 20.93 2.50 3.60
CA ALA A 169 20.98 1.14 4.17
C ALA A 169 20.70 0.03 3.13
N GLU A 170 21.03 -1.21 3.52
CA GLU A 170 20.91 -2.49 2.79
C GLU A 170 19.61 -2.73 2.00
N PRO A 171 19.56 -3.71 1.07
CA PRO A 171 18.38 -4.02 0.26
C PRO A 171 17.09 -4.09 1.09
N VAL A 172 16.17 -3.17 0.81
CA VAL A 172 14.89 -3.06 1.49
C VAL A 172 13.88 -4.01 0.85
N ASP A 173 13.27 -4.89 1.64
CA ASP A 173 12.17 -5.71 1.15
C ASP A 173 10.98 -4.83 0.75
N TRP A 174 10.60 -4.91 -0.52
CA TRP A 174 9.53 -4.10 -1.08
C TRP A 174 8.20 -4.34 -0.36
N LEU A 175 7.82 -5.60 -0.15
CA LEU A 175 6.49 -5.96 0.34
C LEU A 175 6.28 -5.59 1.80
N THR A 176 7.28 -5.78 2.65
CA THR A 176 7.17 -5.55 4.09
C THR A 176 7.56 -4.11 4.48
N HIS A 177 8.64 -3.57 3.92
CA HIS A 177 9.20 -2.29 4.40
C HIS A 177 9.01 -1.14 3.39
N GLY A 178 9.46 -1.30 2.14
CA GLY A 178 9.44 -0.23 1.14
C GLY A 178 8.02 0.29 0.87
N ARG A 179 7.07 -0.62 0.65
CA ARG A 179 5.65 -0.31 0.42
C ARG A 179 5.02 0.44 1.60
N CYS A 180 5.28 -0.01 2.83
CA CYS A 180 4.71 0.59 4.03
C CYS A 180 5.26 1.99 4.28
N ARG A 181 6.57 2.19 4.10
CA ARG A 181 7.18 3.52 4.19
C ARG A 181 6.60 4.46 3.15
N LEU A 182 6.47 4.02 1.90
CA LEU A 182 5.94 4.86 0.83
C LEU A 182 4.49 5.29 1.11
N ARG A 183 3.65 4.37 1.62
CA ARG A 183 2.28 4.69 2.03
C ARG A 183 2.24 5.64 3.24
N TRP A 184 3.19 5.52 4.17
CA TRP A 184 3.32 6.46 5.28
C TRP A 184 3.61 7.88 4.79
N GLU A 185 4.54 8.03 3.83
CA GLU A 185 4.82 9.34 3.21
C GLU A 185 3.61 9.90 2.48
N TRP A 186 2.87 9.07 1.73
CA TRP A 186 1.66 9.54 1.04
C TRP A 186 0.60 10.09 1.99
N VAL A 187 0.33 9.37 3.09
CA VAL A 187 -0.68 9.81 4.07
C VAL A 187 -0.17 11.01 4.89
N GLY A 188 1.14 11.10 5.13
CA GLY A 188 1.78 12.29 5.72
C GLY A 188 1.65 13.52 4.82
N ALA A 189 1.89 13.36 3.51
CA ALA A 189 1.71 14.41 2.51
C ALA A 189 0.26 14.90 2.45
N GLU A 190 -0.69 13.95 2.36
CA GLU A 190 -2.12 14.25 2.41
C GLU A 190 -2.49 14.95 3.73
N LEU A 191 -1.96 14.52 4.88
CA LEU A 191 -2.26 15.14 6.17
C LEU A 191 -1.85 16.60 6.18
N GLY A 192 -0.62 16.92 5.76
CA GLY A 192 -0.13 18.30 5.67
C GLY A 192 -1.04 19.16 4.79
N LEU A 193 -1.39 18.65 3.61
CA LEU A 193 -2.31 19.32 2.68
C LEU A 193 -3.68 19.62 3.32
N TYR A 194 -4.33 18.62 3.90
CA TYR A 194 -5.69 18.79 4.44
C TYR A 194 -5.73 19.54 5.78
N SER A 195 -4.63 19.58 6.53
CA SER A 195 -4.53 20.35 7.78
C SER A 195 -4.04 21.78 7.58
N GLY A 196 -3.67 22.18 6.37
CA GLY A 196 -3.18 23.53 6.04
C GLY A 196 -1.68 23.74 6.24
N ASP A 197 -0.90 22.68 6.46
CA ASP A 197 0.56 22.71 6.49
C ASP A 197 1.11 22.15 5.17
N ALA A 198 0.92 22.92 4.10
CA ALA A 198 1.30 22.50 2.76
C ALA A 198 2.82 22.28 2.62
N ALA A 199 3.63 23.01 3.38
CA ALA A 199 5.09 22.84 3.40
C ALA A 199 5.49 21.47 3.96
N ALA A 200 4.90 21.03 5.07
CA ALA A 200 5.08 19.68 5.57
C ALA A 200 4.55 18.63 4.57
N GLY A 201 3.42 18.93 3.91
CA GLY A 201 2.86 18.09 2.85
C GLY A 201 3.84 17.84 1.70
N LEU A 202 4.50 18.90 1.22
CA LEU A 202 5.52 18.83 0.16
C LEU A 202 6.75 18.05 0.60
N ALA A 203 7.26 18.28 1.82
CA ALA A 203 8.42 17.56 2.32
C ALA A 203 8.20 16.03 2.35
N HIS A 204 7.00 15.57 2.73
CA HIS A 204 6.64 14.16 2.65
C HIS A 204 6.57 13.63 1.21
N ALA A 205 6.02 14.42 0.28
CA ALA A 205 5.96 14.03 -1.13
C ALA A 205 7.36 13.92 -1.78
N GLU A 206 8.26 14.84 -1.45
CA GLU A 206 9.66 14.80 -1.88
C GLU A 206 10.40 13.59 -1.29
N ALA A 207 10.15 13.27 -0.02
CA ALA A 207 10.70 12.08 0.63
C ALA A 207 10.21 10.78 -0.04
N ALA A 208 8.93 10.72 -0.44
CA ALA A 208 8.38 9.60 -1.21
C ALA A 208 9.07 9.46 -2.58
N ASP A 209 9.31 10.57 -3.27
CA ASP A 209 10.02 10.61 -4.55
C ASP A 209 11.47 10.12 -4.42
N LEU A 210 12.17 10.56 -3.37
CA LEU A 210 13.51 10.08 -3.03
C LEU A 210 13.53 8.56 -2.77
N LEU A 211 12.50 8.05 -2.08
CA LEU A 211 12.32 6.62 -1.83
C LEU A 211 12.10 5.81 -3.09
N VAL A 212 11.23 6.27 -3.99
CA VAL A 212 11.05 5.59 -5.27
C VAL A 212 12.35 5.54 -6.07
N ARG A 213 13.11 6.64 -6.12
CA ARG A 213 14.41 6.68 -6.81
C ARG A 213 15.42 5.72 -6.21
N HIS A 214 15.59 5.75 -4.89
CA HIS A 214 16.52 4.86 -4.19
C HIS A 214 16.15 3.39 -4.38
N LEU A 215 14.87 3.05 -4.24
CA LEU A 215 14.41 1.67 -4.41
C LEU A 215 14.53 1.18 -5.86
N ALA A 216 14.45 2.05 -6.87
CA ALA A 216 14.62 1.65 -8.27
C ALA A 216 16.02 1.07 -8.54
N ASP A 217 17.03 1.45 -7.76
CA ASP A 217 18.40 0.92 -7.88
C ASP A 217 18.55 -0.47 -7.21
N THR A 218 17.65 -0.81 -6.28
CA THR A 218 17.78 -2.00 -5.41
C THR A 218 16.61 -2.99 -5.50
N SER A 219 15.50 -2.62 -6.14
CA SER A 219 14.23 -3.37 -6.15
C SER A 219 13.32 -2.93 -7.31
N ASP A 220 12.47 -3.83 -7.81
CA ASP A 220 11.46 -3.47 -8.82
C ASP A 220 10.23 -2.86 -8.12
N VAL A 221 10.18 -1.53 -8.02
CA VAL A 221 9.03 -0.80 -7.48
C VAL A 221 7.90 -0.83 -8.51
N PRO A 222 6.74 -1.47 -8.29
CA PRO A 222 5.73 -1.58 -9.34
C PRO A 222 5.21 -0.22 -9.82
N ALA A 223 4.91 -0.12 -11.12
CA ALA A 223 4.51 1.14 -11.77
C ALA A 223 3.43 1.92 -11.01
N ARG A 224 2.41 1.24 -10.49
CA ARG A 224 1.34 1.84 -9.69
C ARG A 224 1.83 2.69 -8.52
N TYR A 225 2.90 2.27 -7.84
CA TYR A 225 3.45 3.01 -6.70
C TYR A 225 4.28 4.22 -7.15
N ARG A 226 5.02 4.09 -8.24
CA ARG A 226 5.76 5.22 -8.83
C ARG A 226 4.79 6.31 -9.30
N LEU A 227 3.73 5.93 -10.02
CA LEU A 227 2.73 6.86 -10.52
C LEU A 227 1.90 7.48 -9.38
N LYS A 228 1.49 6.69 -8.37
CA LYS A 228 0.81 7.25 -7.18
C LYS A 228 1.70 8.24 -6.42
N THR A 229 3.00 7.97 -6.32
CA THR A 229 3.96 8.90 -5.70
C THR A 229 4.05 10.20 -6.49
N SER A 230 4.16 10.12 -7.83
CA SER A 230 4.15 11.30 -8.69
C SER A 230 2.84 12.10 -8.57
N LEU A 231 1.70 11.43 -8.45
CA LEU A 231 0.40 12.07 -8.23
C LEU A 231 0.31 12.78 -6.88
N ILE A 232 0.81 12.17 -5.81
CA ILE A 232 0.86 12.81 -4.48
C ILE A 232 1.75 14.05 -4.52
N HIS A 233 2.89 14.00 -5.20
CA HIS A 233 3.74 15.17 -5.39
C HIS A 233 3.06 16.26 -6.21
N ALA A 234 2.35 15.93 -7.28
CA ALA A 234 1.56 16.92 -8.02
C ALA A 234 0.50 17.60 -7.12
N ALA A 235 -0.16 16.85 -6.24
CA ALA A 235 -1.10 17.42 -5.27
C ALA A 235 -0.39 18.32 -4.23
N ALA A 236 0.81 17.93 -3.79
CA ALA A 236 1.61 18.71 -2.86
C ALA A 236 2.06 20.06 -3.45
N LEU A 237 2.53 20.05 -4.70
CA LEU A 237 2.87 21.25 -5.48
C LEU A 237 1.67 22.20 -5.60
N ALA A 238 0.48 21.66 -5.88
CA ALA A 238 -0.74 22.48 -5.90
C ALA A 238 -1.00 23.16 -4.55
N GLY A 239 -0.79 22.43 -3.44
CA GLY A 239 -1.02 22.94 -2.09
C GLY A 239 -0.08 24.08 -1.69
N VAL A 240 1.16 24.11 -2.20
CA VAL A 240 2.11 25.21 -1.98
C VAL A 240 1.99 26.35 -3.01
N GLY A 241 1.07 26.23 -3.98
CA GLY A 241 0.81 27.26 -4.98
C GLY A 241 1.58 27.11 -6.30
N GLU A 242 2.36 26.02 -6.47
CA GLU A 242 3.10 25.72 -7.70
C GLU A 242 2.17 25.07 -8.74
N THR A 243 1.19 25.85 -9.21
CA THR A 243 0.07 25.35 -10.02
C THR A 243 0.48 24.83 -11.40
N GLU A 244 1.45 25.48 -12.05
CA GLU A 244 1.92 25.06 -13.37
C GLU A 244 2.68 23.73 -13.30
N GLU A 245 3.58 23.59 -12.33
CA GLU A 245 4.35 22.36 -12.12
C GLU A 245 3.45 21.21 -11.70
N SER A 246 2.51 21.47 -10.79
CA SER A 246 1.46 20.51 -10.42
C SER A 246 0.70 20.01 -11.64
N ALA A 247 0.23 20.91 -12.51
CA ALA A 247 -0.53 20.53 -13.70
C ALA A 247 0.31 19.74 -14.72
N ALA A 248 1.56 20.14 -14.96
CA ALA A 248 2.48 19.42 -15.83
C ALA A 248 2.71 17.98 -15.33
N ARG A 249 2.99 17.84 -14.03
CA ARG A 249 3.23 16.54 -13.39
C ARG A 249 1.98 15.66 -13.39
N ALA A 250 0.81 16.22 -13.09
CA ALA A 250 -0.46 15.50 -13.14
C ALA A 250 -0.77 14.97 -14.55
N ARG A 251 -0.51 15.76 -15.61
CA ARG A 251 -0.66 15.30 -17.00
C ARG A 251 0.30 14.16 -17.35
N GLY A 252 1.53 14.19 -16.84
CA GLY A 252 2.45 13.06 -16.94
C GLY A 252 1.85 11.78 -16.35
N VAL A 253 1.26 11.88 -15.14
CA VAL A 253 0.55 10.73 -14.53
C VAL A 253 -0.64 10.26 -15.38
N VAL A 254 -1.40 11.16 -16.00
CA VAL A 254 -2.52 10.79 -16.89
C VAL A 254 -2.03 9.92 -18.04
N VAL A 255 -0.95 10.35 -18.72
CA VAL A 255 -0.38 9.61 -19.85
C VAL A 255 0.13 8.25 -19.40
N ASP A 256 1.03 8.21 -18.41
CA ASP A 256 1.65 6.97 -17.95
C ASP A 256 0.62 5.98 -17.37
N ALA A 257 -0.38 6.49 -16.65
CA ALA A 257 -1.45 5.65 -16.10
C ALA A 257 -2.30 5.05 -17.22
N GLY A 258 -2.57 5.81 -18.28
CA GLY A 258 -3.25 5.34 -19.48
C GLY A 258 -2.48 4.20 -20.16
N GLU A 259 -1.16 4.36 -20.35
CA GLU A 259 -0.28 3.35 -20.95
C GLU A 259 -0.21 2.06 -20.14
N HIS A 260 -0.20 2.17 -18.81
CA HIS A 260 -0.19 1.01 -17.90
C HIS A 260 -1.58 0.42 -17.62
N GLY A 261 -2.67 1.05 -18.09
CA GLY A 261 -4.04 0.64 -17.80
C GLY A 261 -4.45 0.82 -16.33
N LEU A 262 -3.87 1.80 -15.64
CA LEU A 262 -4.12 2.14 -14.24
C LEU A 262 -5.25 3.18 -14.14
N MET A 263 -6.45 2.79 -14.57
CA MET A 263 -7.61 3.69 -14.66
C MET A 263 -7.91 4.52 -13.39
N PRO A 264 -7.78 3.98 -12.16
CA PRO A 264 -8.00 4.78 -10.95
C PRO A 264 -7.00 5.93 -10.79
N LEU A 265 -5.72 5.74 -11.18
CA LEU A 265 -4.71 6.78 -11.09
C LEU A 265 -4.88 7.83 -12.21
N GLU A 266 -5.25 7.40 -13.41
CA GLU A 266 -5.61 8.31 -14.49
C GLU A 266 -6.79 9.21 -14.06
N TRP A 267 -7.84 8.60 -13.49
CA TRP A 267 -8.99 9.32 -12.98
C TRP A 267 -8.63 10.28 -11.84
N ALA A 268 -7.78 9.87 -10.90
CA ALA A 268 -7.35 10.70 -9.78
C ALA A 268 -6.48 11.88 -10.23
N ALA A 269 -5.59 11.70 -11.21
CA ALA A 269 -4.80 12.78 -11.79
C ALA A 269 -5.67 13.80 -12.55
N LEU A 270 -6.65 13.33 -13.32
CA LEU A 270 -7.64 14.21 -13.95
C LEU A 270 -8.53 14.92 -12.93
N SER A 271 -8.84 14.27 -11.81
CA SER A 271 -9.59 14.89 -10.70
C SER A 271 -8.80 16.04 -10.07
N LEU A 272 -7.48 15.89 -9.90
CA LEU A 272 -6.59 16.96 -9.44
C LEU A 272 -6.57 18.13 -10.43
N LEU A 273 -6.41 17.86 -11.73
CA LEU A 273 -6.45 18.89 -12.78
C LEU A 273 -7.78 19.64 -12.79
N ALA A 274 -8.90 18.93 -12.67
CA ALA A 274 -10.23 19.54 -12.62
C ALA A 274 -10.42 20.37 -11.34
N GLY A 275 -10.02 19.84 -10.18
CA GLY A 275 -10.15 20.51 -8.89
C GLY A 275 -9.30 21.77 -8.73
N THR A 276 -8.19 21.86 -9.48
CA THR A 276 -7.31 23.04 -9.52
C THR A 276 -7.66 24.02 -10.66
N GLY A 277 -8.67 23.71 -11.48
CA GLY A 277 -9.05 24.53 -12.64
C GLY A 277 -8.08 24.46 -13.83
N ALA A 278 -7.13 23.51 -13.81
CA ALA A 278 -6.13 23.34 -14.87
C ALA A 278 -6.56 22.38 -16.00
N ALA A 279 -7.71 21.71 -15.86
CA ALA A 279 -8.23 20.78 -16.86
C ALA A 279 -8.78 21.48 -18.10
N SER A 280 -8.47 20.92 -19.27
CA SER A 280 -9.12 21.23 -20.54
C SER A 280 -10.46 20.51 -20.69
N ALA A 281 -11.27 20.95 -21.67
CA ALA A 281 -12.58 20.34 -21.94
C ALA A 281 -12.50 18.84 -22.31
N SER A 282 -11.42 18.40 -22.98
CA SER A 282 -11.20 16.99 -23.31
C SER A 282 -10.81 16.16 -22.09
N GLU A 283 -9.95 16.70 -21.21
CA GLU A 283 -9.56 16.09 -19.94
C GLU A 283 -10.78 15.93 -19.02
N GLU A 284 -11.64 16.94 -18.92
CA GLU A 284 -12.90 16.82 -18.17
C GLU A 284 -13.84 15.73 -18.73
N LYS A 285 -13.93 15.63 -20.07
CA LYS A 285 -14.74 14.60 -20.71
C LYS A 285 -14.18 13.20 -20.39
N ARG A 286 -12.84 13.04 -20.43
CA ARG A 286 -12.17 11.78 -20.06
C ARG A 286 -12.38 11.45 -18.59
N HIS A 287 -12.26 12.43 -17.70
CA HIS A 287 -12.54 12.30 -16.27
C HIS A 287 -13.94 11.73 -16.01
N ARG A 288 -14.98 12.31 -16.63
CA ARG A 288 -16.37 11.82 -16.52
C ARG A 288 -16.53 10.41 -17.09
N GLY A 289 -15.88 10.10 -18.21
CA GLY A 289 -15.90 8.78 -18.83
C GLY A 289 -15.28 7.69 -17.94
N LEU A 290 -14.10 7.94 -17.39
CA LEU A 290 -13.44 7.03 -16.45
C LEU A 290 -14.27 6.79 -15.20
N ARG A 291 -14.91 7.83 -14.66
CA ARG A 291 -15.80 7.71 -13.50
C ARG A 291 -16.90 6.68 -13.75
N ALA A 292 -17.56 6.73 -14.90
CA ALA A 292 -18.60 5.77 -15.26
C ALA A 292 -18.05 4.33 -15.40
N THR A 293 -16.90 4.17 -16.05
CA THR A 293 -16.23 2.87 -16.20
C THR A 293 -15.85 2.26 -14.85
N LEU A 294 -15.26 3.05 -13.95
CA LEU A 294 -14.82 2.61 -12.63
C LEU A 294 -16.00 2.17 -11.75
N ILE A 295 -17.13 2.91 -11.79
CA ILE A 295 -18.38 2.49 -11.14
C ILE A 295 -18.85 1.14 -11.68
N GLY A 296 -18.84 0.96 -13.01
CA GLY A 296 -19.20 -0.31 -13.65
C GLY A 296 -18.30 -1.48 -13.25
N LYS A 297 -17.05 -1.21 -12.86
CA LYS A 297 -16.08 -2.20 -12.37
C LYS A 297 -16.11 -2.41 -10.86
N GLY A 298 -17.06 -1.79 -10.15
CA GLY A 298 -17.29 -1.99 -8.71
C GLY A 298 -16.56 -1.00 -7.80
N MET A 299 -15.99 0.09 -8.34
CA MET A 299 -15.45 1.16 -7.50
C MET A 299 -16.60 1.91 -6.82
N ALA A 300 -16.57 2.00 -5.49
CA ALA A 300 -17.63 2.55 -4.67
C ALA A 300 -17.67 4.09 -4.64
N LEU A 301 -17.58 4.74 -5.80
CA LEU A 301 -17.67 6.20 -5.93
C LEU A 301 -19.06 6.67 -5.52
N THR A 302 -19.14 7.59 -4.56
CA THR A 302 -20.39 8.26 -4.19
C THR A 302 -20.99 8.93 -5.43
N ARG A 303 -22.33 8.85 -5.58
CA ARG A 303 -23.02 9.61 -6.63
C ARG A 303 -22.77 11.09 -6.35
N ALA A 304 -22.34 11.83 -7.37
CA ALA A 304 -22.38 13.28 -7.30
C ALA A 304 -23.85 13.66 -7.09
N GLU A 305 -24.13 14.36 -5.99
CA GLU A 305 -25.42 15.01 -5.75
C GLU A 305 -25.63 16.15 -6.74
#